data_AF-A0A7C6AZ85-F1
#
_entry.id   AF-A0A7C6AZ85-F1
#
_cell.length_a   1.000
_cell.length_b   1.000
_cell.length_c   1.000
_cell.angle_alpha   90.00
_cell.angle_beta   90.00
_cell.angle_gamma   90.00
#
_symmetry.space_group_name_H-M   'P 1'
#
loop_
_entity.id
_entity.type
_entity.pdbx_description
1 polymer ?
#
loop_
_entity_poly.entity_id
_entity_poly.type
_entity_poly.pdbx_seq_one_letter_code
_entity_poly.pdbx_strand_id
1 'polypeptide(L)'
;MIDVYSFHSLAGLKHMKLRLCSGLMTALLLALTACDSEERFVSENQLILSLPHAMGARSLPEGVVMEGRGEIPQLERKIPLRIEGETASAHLSGLAPGSYTIRLVFEATNTGFGRFILAEAVREVEIVDGSNMLSFLKADYNYPDTDSDKYTNLIEIEHGTDPASAVDMPETARVFVTSVSGAGDLSSWRDAGGKTGIAAGDAICQARADAAGLQGSFVAWLSDENHDAYCRVHGLGGKKNENCGRGILPAFAGPWVRTDGFPFSPGIDEVVNQGVVYSPVSFNEFGENRSFGAPTIWTGTSASGEVSVHPEDSLNCANWMSADPARKGRSGIMNSGAYTWTERFRDGCETESRLLCFEFPGGTPLPLFKKEGKVVFVTSVSGSGDLAGWPEAGGFTGIAAGDAICRNRAAAGGLPNSQSYKAWLSGSTTDAIDRLVSDGPWVRPDGVIVAENKSDLVDNNGIFSSISVDENHAYFTEYVVHTDDDAWTGTDSQGRGTGVHCNDWTSGNQQDRGGAGTATLGLIYWASRLVGVDDPKSFYELDCSIPLRLFCFED
;
A
#
# COMPACT_ATOMS: atom_id res chain seq x y z
N MET A 1 -41.47 25.46 22.59
CA MET A 1 -42.39 26.21 23.48
C MET A 1 -41.51 27.20 24.25
N ILE A 2 -41.32 28.42 23.73
CA ILE A 2 -41.98 29.69 24.18
C ILE A 2 -41.45 30.07 25.58
N ASP A 3 -40.86 31.23 25.92
CA ASP A 3 -40.59 32.55 25.30
C ASP A 3 -39.43 33.22 26.11
N VAL A 4 -38.45 33.96 25.57
CA VAL A 4 -38.42 35.41 25.19
C VAL A 4 -38.67 36.36 26.40
N TYR A 5 -37.75 37.25 26.82
CA TYR A 5 -37.56 38.60 26.26
C TYR A 5 -36.24 39.33 26.62
N SER A 6 -35.80 40.08 25.61
CA SER A 6 -34.67 41.01 25.40
C SER A 6 -34.55 42.22 26.34
N PHE A 7 -33.33 42.77 26.48
CA PHE A 7 -33.07 44.22 26.52
C PHE A 7 -31.71 44.58 25.88
N HIS A 8 -31.70 45.66 25.10
CA HIS A 8 -30.64 46.14 24.20
C HIS A 8 -29.48 46.90 24.89
N SER A 9 -28.28 46.73 24.29
CA SER A 9 -27.21 47.71 23.95
C SER A 9 -26.73 48.76 24.97
N LEU A 10 -25.40 48.81 25.19
CA LEU A 10 -24.61 50.05 25.18
C LEU A 10 -23.09 49.78 25.05
N ALA A 11 -22.39 50.78 24.51
CA ALA A 11 -21.08 50.74 23.90
C ALA A 11 -19.86 50.68 24.86
N GLY A 12 -18.78 50.05 24.35
CA GLY A 12 -17.41 50.60 24.31
C GLY A 12 -16.63 50.83 25.60
N LEU A 13 -15.55 50.05 25.83
CA LEU A 13 -14.40 50.52 26.62
C LEU A 13 -13.07 49.78 26.30
N LYS A 14 -12.15 50.56 25.71
CA LYS A 14 -10.69 50.64 25.79
C LYS A 14 -9.80 49.40 26.04
N HIS A 15 -8.87 49.28 25.09
CA HIS A 15 -7.59 48.56 25.03
C HIS A 15 -6.63 48.68 26.23
N MET A 16 -5.82 47.63 26.44
CA MET A 16 -4.41 47.79 26.81
C MET A 16 -3.49 46.66 26.25
N LYS A 17 -2.59 47.10 25.34
CA LYS A 17 -1.21 46.65 25.04
C LYS A 17 -0.91 45.25 24.46
N LEU A 18 -0.47 45.23 23.20
CA LEU A 18 0.76 44.56 22.75
C LEU A 18 1.40 45.42 21.62
N ARG A 19 2.70 45.73 21.72
CA ARG A 19 3.43 46.65 20.80
C ARG A 19 4.16 45.87 19.70
N LEU A 20 4.06 46.38 18.48
CA LEU A 20 4.69 45.93 17.23
C LEU A 20 6.15 46.38 17.05
N CYS A 21 6.84 45.64 16.17
CA CYS A 21 8.08 45.96 15.43
C CYS A 21 8.11 47.31 14.70
N SER A 22 9.31 47.87 14.48
CA SER A 22 9.71 48.55 13.23
C SER A 22 11.23 48.79 13.21
N GLY A 23 11.85 48.71 12.02
CA GLY A 23 13.29 48.90 11.79
C GLY A 23 13.63 50.14 10.94
N LEU A 24 14.89 50.12 10.45
CA LEU A 24 15.58 50.94 9.44
C LEU A 24 16.46 52.16 9.83
N MET A 25 17.74 52.03 9.42
CA MET A 25 18.74 52.99 8.88
C MET A 25 19.14 54.22 9.73
N THR A 26 20.44 54.53 9.93
CA THR A 26 21.35 55.12 8.93
C THR A 26 22.82 55.07 9.42
N ALA A 27 23.78 54.95 8.51
CA ALA A 27 25.23 54.73 8.70
C ALA A 27 26.11 56.00 8.76
N LEU A 28 27.30 55.93 9.41
CA LEU A 28 28.54 56.70 9.12
C LEU A 28 29.72 56.14 9.98
N LEU A 29 30.71 55.37 9.50
CA LEU A 29 31.92 55.60 8.68
C LEU A 29 33.24 55.84 9.47
N LEU A 30 34.24 54.96 9.21
CA LEU A 30 35.73 55.03 9.38
C LEU A 30 36.36 55.02 10.80
N ALA A 31 37.54 54.44 11.08
CA ALA A 31 38.49 53.51 10.43
C ALA A 31 39.71 53.29 11.38
N LEU A 32 40.58 52.31 11.04
CA LEU A 32 41.97 52.04 11.53
C LEU A 32 42.06 51.15 12.81
N THR A 33 42.84 50.06 12.90
CA THR A 33 44.02 49.56 12.15
C THR A 33 44.20 48.04 12.35
N ALA A 34 44.80 47.41 11.34
CA ALA A 34 45.09 45.98 11.15
C ALA A 34 46.24 45.39 12.00
N CYS A 35 46.24 44.05 12.17
CA CYS A 35 47.41 43.21 11.94
C CYS A 35 47.01 41.75 11.70
N ASP A 36 47.66 41.14 10.70
CA ASP A 36 47.43 39.83 10.11
C ASP A 36 47.58 38.64 11.08
N SER A 37 46.65 37.71 10.96
CA SER A 37 47.01 36.31 10.72
C SER A 37 45.97 35.71 9.77
N GLU A 38 46.35 35.52 8.51
CA GLU A 38 45.60 34.69 7.56
C GLU A 38 45.51 33.25 8.10
N GLU A 39 44.50 32.98 8.93
CA GLU A 39 43.92 31.65 8.94
C GLU A 39 43.13 31.54 7.64
N ARG A 40 43.71 30.87 6.64
CA ARG A 40 42.90 30.26 5.58
C ARG A 40 41.90 29.36 6.29
N PHE A 41 40.68 29.83 6.47
CA PHE A 41 39.53 28.97 6.65
C PHE A 41 39.48 28.09 5.40
N VAL A 42 40.09 26.90 5.48
CA VAL A 42 39.75 25.83 4.57
C VAL A 42 38.31 25.53 4.91
N SER A 43 37.38 25.96 4.06
CA SER A 43 35.98 25.59 4.22
C SER A 43 35.92 24.06 4.13
N GLU A 44 35.51 23.43 5.22
CA GLU A 44 35.35 21.98 5.29
C GLU A 44 33.90 21.64 4.94
N ASN A 45 33.70 20.94 3.84
CA ASN A 45 32.38 20.37 3.55
C ASN A 45 32.13 19.25 4.57
N GLN A 46 30.92 19.20 5.13
CA GLN A 46 30.53 18.13 6.03
C GLN A 46 29.47 17.27 5.35
N LEU A 47 29.77 15.98 5.26
CA LEU A 47 28.81 14.95 4.89
C LEU A 47 28.08 14.56 6.18
N ILE A 48 26.79 14.88 6.27
CA ILE A 48 25.92 14.45 7.38
C ILE A 48 24.79 13.67 6.76
N LEU A 49 24.71 12.40 7.12
CA LEU A 49 23.76 11.45 6.58
C LEU A 49 22.85 10.98 7.70
N SER A 50 21.55 11.06 7.48
CA SER A 50 20.64 10.18 8.19
C SER A 50 20.85 8.77 7.62
N LEU A 51 21.18 7.82 8.47
CA LEU A 51 21.11 6.42 8.09
C LEU A 51 19.63 6.10 7.83
N PRO A 52 19.31 5.33 6.77
CA PRO A 52 17.99 4.74 6.66
C PRO A 52 17.61 4.04 7.96
N HIS A 53 16.33 4.07 8.32
CA HIS A 53 15.82 3.46 9.56
C HIS A 53 16.23 1.98 9.75
N ALA A 54 16.60 1.28 8.67
CA ALA A 54 17.16 -0.06 8.73
C ALA A 54 18.61 -0.10 9.28
N MET A 55 19.45 0.91 9.00
CA MET A 55 20.86 0.95 9.42
C MET A 55 21.12 1.74 10.71
N GLY A 56 20.23 2.67 11.08
CA GLY A 56 20.51 3.68 12.11
C GLY A 56 20.34 3.29 13.58
N ALA A 57 19.55 2.26 13.90
CA ALA A 57 19.18 2.00 15.31
C ALA A 57 19.20 0.52 15.69
N ARG A 58 19.72 -0.37 14.83
CA ARG A 58 19.50 -1.81 14.98
C ARG A 58 20.61 -2.53 15.74
N SER A 59 20.18 -3.50 16.55
CA SER A 59 21.03 -4.53 17.12
C SER A 59 21.34 -5.54 16.02
N LEU A 60 22.43 -5.34 15.28
CA LEU A 60 22.97 -6.41 14.42
C LEU A 60 23.29 -7.64 15.29
N PRO A 61 23.20 -8.87 14.75
CA PRO A 61 23.58 -10.05 15.51
C PRO A 61 25.00 -9.96 16.08
N GLU A 62 25.24 -10.67 17.18
CA GLU A 62 26.55 -10.73 17.80
C GLU A 62 27.59 -11.23 16.78
N GLY A 63 28.70 -10.48 16.62
CA GLY A 63 29.75 -10.80 15.64
C GLY A 63 29.59 -10.16 14.26
N VAL A 64 28.60 -9.29 14.07
CA VAL A 64 28.48 -8.44 12.87
C VAL A 64 29.06 -7.04 13.15
N VAL A 65 30.00 -6.61 12.31
CA VAL A 65 30.56 -5.26 12.35
C VAL A 65 30.16 -4.51 11.09
N MET A 66 29.47 -3.38 11.25
CA MET A 66 29.13 -2.49 10.15
C MET A 66 30.19 -1.40 9.97
N GLU A 67 30.64 -1.20 8.73
CA GLU A 67 31.53 -0.12 8.33
C GLU A 67 30.86 0.72 7.23
N GLY A 68 31.06 2.03 7.27
CA GLY A 68 30.60 2.95 6.23
C GLY A 68 31.79 3.64 5.57
N ARG A 69 31.73 3.87 4.26
CA ARG A 69 32.70 4.69 3.53
C ARG A 69 32.04 5.54 2.45
N GLY A 70 32.53 6.76 2.29
CA GLY A 70 32.30 7.60 1.12
C GLY A 70 33.42 7.43 0.11
N GLU A 71 33.07 7.36 -1.17
CA GLU A 71 33.97 7.24 -2.31
C GLU A 71 33.72 8.43 -3.24
N ILE A 72 34.80 9.07 -3.70
CA ILE A 72 34.78 10.07 -4.78
C ILE A 72 35.56 9.47 -5.94
N PRO A 73 34.89 8.76 -6.88
CA PRO A 73 35.55 8.00 -7.93
C PRO A 73 36.47 8.84 -8.80
N GLN A 74 36.08 10.09 -9.10
CA GLN A 74 36.88 11.03 -9.89
C GLN A 74 38.26 11.31 -9.30
N LEU A 75 38.40 11.16 -7.99
CA LEU A 75 39.63 11.44 -7.24
C LEU A 75 40.26 10.17 -6.67
N GLU A 76 39.69 8.98 -6.96
CA GLU A 76 40.05 7.70 -6.33
C GLU A 76 40.11 7.76 -4.79
N ARG A 77 39.33 8.66 -4.19
CA ARG A 77 39.39 8.96 -2.76
C ARG A 77 38.34 8.14 -2.00
N LYS A 78 38.77 7.44 -0.95
CA LYS A 78 37.90 6.73 0.00
C LYS A 78 38.00 7.37 1.37
N ILE A 79 36.86 7.51 2.04
CA ILE A 79 36.74 8.28 3.28
C ILE A 79 35.89 7.47 4.25
N PRO A 80 36.42 7.05 5.41
CA PRO A 80 35.63 6.32 6.38
C PRO A 80 34.51 7.22 6.92
N LEU A 81 33.32 6.65 7.08
CA LEU A 81 32.19 7.30 7.72
C LEU A 81 32.20 6.97 9.22
N ARG A 82 31.99 7.98 10.04
CA ARG A 82 31.74 7.82 11.46
C ARG A 82 30.25 7.57 11.67
N ILE A 83 29.90 6.37 12.12
CA ILE A 83 28.52 5.97 12.41
C ILE A 83 28.23 6.20 13.90
N GLU A 84 27.21 6.99 14.21
CA GLU A 84 26.75 7.30 15.57
C GLU A 84 25.23 7.26 15.63
N GLY A 85 24.69 6.21 16.25
CA GLY A 85 23.25 5.96 16.24
C GLY A 85 22.70 6.03 14.83
N GLU A 86 21.66 6.83 14.63
CA GLU A 86 20.95 6.95 13.35
C GLU A 86 21.66 7.81 12.30
N THR A 87 22.92 8.19 12.53
CA THR A 87 23.64 9.10 11.64
C THR A 87 25.00 8.54 11.23
N ALA A 88 25.39 8.81 10.00
CA ALA A 88 26.74 8.61 9.51
C ALA A 88 27.30 9.94 9.02
N SER A 89 28.55 10.25 9.37
CA SER A 89 29.16 11.52 9.00
C SER A 89 30.62 11.40 8.60
N ALA A 90 31.06 12.30 7.72
CA ALA A 90 32.47 12.45 7.36
C ALA A 90 32.78 13.89 6.96
N HIS A 91 34.04 14.28 7.15
CA HIS A 91 34.55 15.58 6.69
C HIS A 91 35.23 15.43 5.33
N LEU A 92 34.81 16.26 4.38
CA LEU A 92 35.30 16.31 3.01
C LEU A 92 36.16 17.57 2.82
N SER A 93 37.45 17.47 3.11
CA SER A 93 38.40 18.57 2.97
C SER A 93 39.08 18.59 1.59
N GLY A 94 39.41 19.78 1.08
CA GLY A 94 40.28 19.95 -0.09
C GLY A 94 39.63 19.65 -1.46
N LEU A 95 38.31 19.78 -1.59
CA LEU A 95 37.62 19.69 -2.87
C LEU A 95 37.59 21.07 -3.55
N ALA A 96 38.09 21.14 -4.79
CA ALA A 96 37.95 22.35 -5.60
C ALA A 96 36.49 22.51 -6.07
N PRO A 97 36.01 23.74 -6.34
CA PRO A 97 34.68 23.93 -6.92
C PRO A 97 34.50 23.12 -8.21
N GLY A 98 33.37 22.45 -8.36
CA GLY A 98 33.08 21.55 -9.48
C GLY A 98 32.05 20.47 -9.13
N SER A 99 31.67 19.67 -10.13
CA SER A 99 30.76 18.53 -9.96
C SER A 99 31.53 17.26 -9.58
N TYR A 100 31.07 16.56 -8.55
CA TYR A 100 31.62 15.29 -8.07
C TYR A 100 30.52 14.26 -7.89
N THR A 101 30.84 13.01 -8.15
CA THR A 101 30.00 11.87 -7.79
C THR A 101 30.45 11.39 -6.42
N ILE A 102 29.52 11.34 -5.48
CA ILE A 102 29.75 10.78 -4.16
C ILE A 102 29.01 9.47 -4.10
N ARG A 103 29.75 8.38 -3.88
CA ARG A 103 29.21 7.05 -3.63
C ARG A 103 29.39 6.69 -2.17
N LEU A 104 28.30 6.40 -1.48
CA LEU A 104 28.32 5.86 -0.12
C LEU A 104 28.19 4.35 -0.19
N VAL A 105 28.95 3.65 0.64
CA VAL A 105 28.87 2.20 0.78
C VAL A 105 28.86 1.85 2.26
N PHE A 106 27.85 1.09 2.66
CA PHE A 106 27.74 0.49 3.98
C PHE A 106 27.88 -1.01 3.82
N GLU A 107 28.73 -1.61 4.63
CA GLU A 107 29.05 -3.03 4.56
C GLU A 107 29.06 -3.65 5.94
N ALA A 108 28.65 -4.91 6.02
CA ALA A 108 28.81 -5.73 7.21
C ALA A 108 29.88 -6.78 6.97
N THR A 109 30.68 -7.03 8.00
CA THR A 109 31.50 -8.23 8.12
C THR A 109 30.89 -9.10 9.21
N ASN A 110 30.48 -10.31 8.84
CA ASN A 110 29.98 -11.35 9.74
C ASN A 110 30.99 -12.51 9.77
N THR A 111 31.29 -13.03 10.96
CA THR A 111 32.26 -14.13 11.14
C THR A 111 31.84 -15.46 10.48
N GLY A 112 30.54 -15.67 10.23
CA GLY A 112 29.99 -16.84 9.54
C GLY A 112 29.85 -16.65 8.03
N PHE A 113 29.35 -15.50 7.57
CA PHE A 113 28.96 -15.29 6.16
C PHE A 113 30.00 -14.51 5.33
N GLY A 114 30.92 -13.78 5.98
CA GLY A 114 31.90 -12.94 5.28
C GLY A 114 31.46 -11.49 5.16
N ARG A 115 31.78 -10.82 4.05
CA ARG A 115 31.61 -9.37 3.88
C ARG A 115 30.60 -9.07 2.78
N PHE A 116 29.57 -8.30 3.12
CA PHE A 116 28.49 -7.93 2.20
C PHE A 116 28.19 -6.44 2.23
N ILE A 117 27.80 -5.89 1.07
CA ILE A 117 27.29 -4.52 0.97
C ILE A 117 25.83 -4.53 1.42
N LEU A 118 25.53 -3.78 2.47
CA LEU A 118 24.18 -3.66 3.03
C LEU A 118 23.37 -2.59 2.31
N ALA A 119 24.03 -1.48 1.98
CA ALA A 119 23.41 -0.37 1.28
C ALA A 119 24.46 0.44 0.53
N GLU A 120 24.04 1.04 -0.57
CA GLU A 120 24.84 2.00 -1.32
C GLU A 120 23.99 3.17 -1.79
N ALA A 121 24.60 4.34 -1.91
CA ALA A 121 23.93 5.51 -2.47
C ALA A 121 24.89 6.25 -3.40
N VAL A 122 24.41 6.75 -4.54
CA VAL A 122 25.24 7.48 -5.50
C VAL A 122 24.56 8.79 -5.83
N ARG A 123 25.28 9.90 -5.68
CA ARG A 123 24.75 11.23 -5.98
C ARG A 123 25.78 12.11 -6.66
N GLU A 124 25.37 12.82 -7.69
CA GLU A 124 26.15 13.94 -8.22
C GLU A 124 25.91 15.20 -7.39
N VAL A 125 26.99 15.86 -7.03
CA VAL A 125 27.01 17.00 -6.13
C VAL A 125 27.87 18.10 -6.74
N GLU A 126 27.31 19.30 -6.83
CA GLU A 126 28.05 20.50 -7.21
C GLU A 126 28.64 21.17 -5.96
N ILE A 127 29.96 21.40 -5.95
CA ILE A 127 30.70 22.09 -4.90
C ILE A 127 30.98 23.52 -5.38
N VAL A 128 30.50 24.53 -4.65
CA VAL A 128 30.59 25.94 -5.08
C VAL A 128 31.59 26.74 -4.23
N ASP A 129 31.54 26.65 -2.89
CA ASP A 129 32.41 27.43 -1.98
C ASP A 129 32.97 26.64 -0.78
N GLY A 130 32.81 25.31 -0.77
CA GLY A 130 33.35 24.43 0.26
C GLY A 130 32.59 24.44 1.60
N SER A 131 31.40 25.06 1.66
CA SER A 131 30.52 25.06 2.83
C SER A 131 29.24 24.21 2.66
N ASN A 132 29.21 23.30 1.68
CA ASN A 132 28.02 22.53 1.37
C ASN A 132 27.76 21.44 2.43
N MET A 133 26.56 21.48 3.01
CA MET A 133 26.01 20.36 3.76
C MET A 133 25.42 19.37 2.77
N LEU A 134 25.99 18.17 2.72
CA LEU A 134 25.54 17.12 1.81
C LEU A 134 24.71 16.11 2.58
N SER A 135 23.43 16.03 2.20
CA SER A 135 22.49 15.06 2.74
C SER A 135 22.10 14.04 1.67
N PHE A 136 21.85 12.82 2.14
CA PHE A 136 21.22 11.76 1.36
C PHE A 136 19.89 11.44 2.04
N LEU A 137 18.85 11.30 1.24
CA LEU A 137 17.53 10.88 1.68
C LEU A 137 17.45 9.35 1.70
N LYS A 138 16.47 8.80 2.43
CA LYS A 138 16.22 7.35 2.46
C LYS A 138 16.04 6.74 1.06
N ALA A 139 15.44 7.49 0.14
CA ALA A 139 15.21 7.07 -1.24
C ALA A 139 16.50 7.00 -2.09
N ASP A 140 17.60 7.61 -1.64
CA ASP A 140 18.87 7.59 -2.38
C ASP A 140 19.64 6.27 -2.18
N TYR A 141 19.21 5.44 -1.22
CA TYR A 141 19.88 4.20 -0.86
C TYR A 141 19.27 3.01 -1.60
N ASN A 142 20.14 2.29 -2.32
CA ASN A 142 19.87 0.97 -2.87
C ASN A 142 20.37 -0.08 -1.88
N TYR A 143 19.61 -1.17 -1.76
CA TYR A 143 19.94 -2.30 -0.90
C TYR A 143 20.18 -3.51 -1.79
N PRO A 144 21.43 -3.98 -1.91
CA PRO A 144 21.72 -5.15 -2.72
C PRO A 144 21.10 -6.42 -2.14
N ASP A 145 20.66 -7.28 -3.03
CA ASP A 145 20.26 -8.67 -2.82
C ASP A 145 21.25 -9.50 -3.66
N THR A 146 22.12 -10.25 -2.99
CA THR A 146 23.30 -10.86 -3.64
C THR A 146 22.95 -12.16 -4.36
N ASP A 147 21.98 -12.90 -3.85
CA ASP A 147 21.58 -14.21 -4.38
C ASP A 147 20.23 -14.19 -5.12
N SER A 148 19.58 -13.02 -5.17
CA SER A 148 18.33 -12.73 -5.88
C SER A 148 17.12 -13.49 -5.33
N ASP A 149 17.10 -13.73 -4.01
CA ASP A 149 15.98 -14.39 -3.31
C ASP A 149 14.86 -13.42 -2.88
N LYS A 150 15.04 -12.12 -3.19
CA LYS A 150 14.20 -10.96 -2.87
C LYS A 150 14.42 -10.37 -1.47
N TYR A 151 15.29 -10.93 -0.65
CA TYR A 151 15.70 -10.31 0.60
C TYR A 151 17.02 -9.57 0.38
N THR A 152 17.07 -8.35 0.89
CA THR A 152 18.33 -7.60 0.83
C THR A 152 19.33 -8.22 1.79
N ASN A 153 20.62 -8.11 1.47
CA ASN A 153 21.70 -8.51 2.37
C ASN A 153 21.54 -7.90 3.79
N LEU A 154 20.98 -6.69 3.88
CA LEU A 154 20.69 -6.02 5.14
C LEU A 154 19.64 -6.78 5.96
N ILE A 155 18.52 -7.12 5.34
CA ILE A 155 17.45 -7.90 5.98
C ILE A 155 17.97 -9.26 6.42
N GLU A 156 18.71 -9.95 5.57
CA GLU A 156 19.22 -11.29 5.89
C GLU A 156 20.20 -11.26 7.06
N ILE A 157 21.16 -10.33 7.04
CA ILE A 157 22.09 -10.14 8.15
C ILE A 157 21.38 -9.72 9.43
N GLU A 158 20.32 -8.90 9.37
CA GLU A 158 19.49 -8.57 10.54
C GLU A 158 18.81 -9.82 11.13
N HIS A 159 18.48 -10.80 10.29
CA HIS A 159 17.77 -12.02 10.66
C HIS A 159 18.67 -13.25 10.81
N GLY A 160 19.98 -13.07 10.65
CA GLY A 160 20.96 -14.14 10.84
C GLY A 160 20.98 -15.18 9.74
N THR A 161 20.46 -14.85 8.55
CA THR A 161 20.52 -15.71 7.36
C THR A 161 21.66 -15.29 6.43
N ASP A 162 22.15 -16.22 5.60
CA ASP A 162 23.31 -16.03 4.73
C ASP A 162 22.95 -15.31 3.40
N PRO A 163 23.43 -14.07 3.17
CA PRO A 163 23.12 -13.32 1.94
C PRO A 163 23.60 -13.93 0.62
N ALA A 164 24.37 -15.00 0.68
CA ALA A 164 24.82 -15.72 -0.51
C ALA A 164 23.99 -16.99 -0.80
N SER A 165 22.95 -17.26 -0.02
CA SER A 165 22.19 -18.51 -0.04
C SER A 165 20.69 -18.29 -0.25
N ALA A 166 20.24 -18.41 -1.51
CA ALA A 166 18.84 -18.20 -1.91
C ALA A 166 17.81 -19.20 -1.32
N VAL A 167 18.25 -20.08 -0.42
CA VAL A 167 17.41 -21.04 0.32
C VAL A 167 17.42 -20.78 1.83
N ASP A 168 18.33 -19.92 2.31
CA ASP A 168 18.42 -19.51 3.70
C ASP A 168 17.81 -18.10 3.83
N MET A 169 16.48 -18.05 3.86
CA MET A 169 15.70 -16.80 3.88
C MET A 169 15.18 -16.48 5.29
N PRO A 170 14.97 -15.20 5.62
CA PRO A 170 14.27 -14.81 6.83
C PRO A 170 12.90 -15.49 6.96
N GLU A 171 12.58 -15.99 8.16
CA GLU A 171 11.27 -16.60 8.44
C GLU A 171 10.16 -15.55 8.38
N THR A 172 9.40 -15.52 7.29
CA THR A 172 8.29 -14.58 7.07
C THR A 172 6.96 -15.22 7.45
N ALA A 173 6.07 -14.47 8.10
CA ALA A 173 4.77 -15.00 8.48
C ALA A 173 3.90 -15.17 7.24
N ARG A 174 3.21 -16.30 7.16
CA ARG A 174 2.40 -16.67 6.01
C ARG A 174 0.96 -16.22 6.17
N VAL A 175 0.36 -15.85 5.05
CA VAL A 175 -1.10 -15.74 4.91
C VAL A 175 -1.55 -16.56 3.71
N PHE A 176 -2.63 -17.29 3.86
CA PHE A 176 -3.22 -18.05 2.75
C PHE A 176 -4.72 -18.23 2.94
N VAL A 177 -5.42 -18.47 1.83
CA VAL A 177 -6.82 -18.92 1.84
C VAL A 177 -6.89 -20.45 1.79
N THR A 178 -7.80 -21.08 2.52
CA THR A 178 -7.86 -22.54 2.53
C THR A 178 -8.14 -23.13 1.14
N SER A 179 -7.45 -24.21 0.76
CA SER A 179 -7.74 -24.93 -0.50
C SER A 179 -9.12 -25.56 -0.50
N VAL A 180 -9.70 -25.80 0.67
CA VAL A 180 -11.05 -26.32 0.91
C VAL A 180 -12.03 -25.18 1.21
N SER A 181 -13.32 -25.43 1.00
CA SER A 181 -14.43 -24.57 1.37
C SER A 181 -15.42 -25.30 2.27
N GLY A 182 -16.33 -24.56 2.88
CA GLY A 182 -17.43 -25.09 3.67
C GLY A 182 -18.42 -24.01 4.11
N ALA A 183 -19.55 -24.45 4.63
CA ALA A 183 -20.58 -23.61 5.23
C ALA A 183 -20.09 -22.87 6.51
N GLY A 184 -20.89 -21.90 6.97
CA GLY A 184 -20.62 -21.10 8.16
C GLY A 184 -20.68 -21.87 9.49
N ASP A 185 -21.17 -23.11 9.51
CA ASP A 185 -20.94 -24.04 10.62
C ASP A 185 -19.58 -24.71 10.44
N LEU A 186 -18.56 -24.13 11.06
CA LEU A 186 -17.18 -24.58 10.90
C LEU A 186 -16.93 -25.96 11.51
N SER A 187 -17.78 -26.43 12.43
CA SER A 187 -17.66 -27.77 13.01
C SER A 187 -17.96 -28.89 12.00
N SER A 188 -18.67 -28.57 10.92
CA SER A 188 -18.99 -29.50 9.84
C SER A 188 -17.81 -29.78 8.89
N TRP A 189 -16.76 -28.97 8.94
CA TRP A 189 -15.61 -29.11 8.07
C TRP A 189 -14.77 -30.32 8.54
N ARG A 190 -14.29 -31.12 7.58
CA ARG A 190 -13.48 -32.31 7.86
C ARG A 190 -12.27 -32.01 8.75
N ASP A 191 -11.63 -30.88 8.50
CA ASP A 191 -10.36 -30.50 9.11
C ASP A 191 -10.57 -29.75 10.46
N ALA A 192 -11.82 -29.64 10.96
CA ALA A 192 -12.15 -28.96 12.22
C ALA A 192 -11.70 -29.71 13.49
N GLY A 193 -11.30 -30.98 13.39
CA GLY A 193 -10.77 -31.74 14.52
C GLY A 193 -11.73 -31.88 15.71
N GLY A 194 -13.05 -31.87 15.46
CA GLY A 194 -14.09 -31.94 16.48
C GLY A 194 -14.27 -30.66 17.32
N LYS A 195 -13.65 -29.55 16.90
CA LYS A 195 -13.85 -28.23 17.49
C LYS A 195 -15.12 -27.58 16.92
N THR A 196 -15.58 -26.53 17.58
CA THR A 196 -16.77 -25.76 17.18
C THR A 196 -16.48 -24.27 17.19
N GLY A 197 -17.32 -23.50 16.49
CA GLY A 197 -17.21 -22.05 16.44
C GLY A 197 -15.84 -21.59 15.94
N ILE A 198 -15.33 -20.52 16.52
CA ILE A 198 -14.08 -19.91 16.06
C ILE A 198 -12.84 -20.80 16.26
N ALA A 199 -12.86 -21.68 17.28
CA ALA A 199 -11.81 -22.67 17.51
C ALA A 199 -11.78 -23.76 16.43
N ALA A 200 -12.90 -24.02 15.76
CA ALA A 200 -12.92 -24.87 14.56
C ALA A 200 -12.20 -24.19 13.40
N GLY A 201 -12.41 -22.87 13.21
CA GLY A 201 -11.67 -22.09 12.23
C GLY A 201 -10.16 -22.20 12.40
N ASP A 202 -9.67 -22.07 13.64
CA ASP A 202 -8.25 -22.20 13.96
C ASP A 202 -7.72 -23.62 13.69
N ALA A 203 -8.49 -24.64 14.06
CA ALA A 203 -8.13 -26.03 13.78
C ALA A 203 -8.06 -26.32 12.27
N ILE A 204 -9.00 -25.78 11.49
CA ILE A 204 -8.98 -25.90 10.02
C ILE A 204 -7.73 -25.23 9.46
N CYS A 205 -7.43 -23.99 9.86
CA CYS A 205 -6.24 -23.27 9.40
C CYS A 205 -4.95 -24.01 9.72
N GLN A 206 -4.79 -24.50 10.95
CA GLN A 206 -3.62 -25.28 11.34
C GLN A 206 -3.52 -26.58 10.53
N ALA A 207 -4.62 -27.33 10.39
CA ALA A 207 -4.63 -28.58 9.62
C ALA A 207 -4.30 -28.37 8.14
N ARG A 208 -4.71 -27.24 7.54
CA ARG A 208 -4.32 -26.88 6.17
C ARG A 208 -2.84 -26.53 6.07
N ALA A 209 -2.32 -25.73 7.00
CA ALA A 209 -0.90 -25.40 7.06
C ALA A 209 -0.03 -26.68 7.20
N ASP A 210 -0.39 -27.57 8.13
CA ASP A 210 0.30 -28.84 8.35
C ASP A 210 0.27 -29.72 7.10
N ALA A 211 -0.85 -29.75 6.36
CA ALA A 211 -0.98 -30.51 5.12
C ALA A 211 -0.05 -30.01 4.00
N ALA A 212 0.29 -28.72 4.02
CA ALA A 212 1.26 -28.11 3.10
C ALA A 212 2.70 -28.11 3.64
N GLY A 213 2.93 -28.62 4.87
CA GLY A 213 4.23 -28.60 5.51
C GLY A 213 4.68 -27.20 5.95
N LEU A 214 3.75 -26.25 6.06
CA LEU A 214 4.01 -24.94 6.63
C LEU A 214 4.22 -25.08 8.14
N GLN A 215 5.33 -24.55 8.64
CA GLN A 215 5.61 -24.50 10.07
C GLN A 215 4.95 -23.26 10.68
N GLY A 216 4.86 -23.20 12.00
CA GLY A 216 4.25 -22.08 12.71
C GLY A 216 2.84 -22.36 13.23
N SER A 217 2.25 -21.34 13.86
CA SER A 217 0.90 -21.40 14.41
C SER A 217 -0.04 -20.53 13.57
N PHE A 218 -1.16 -21.10 13.16
CA PHE A 218 -2.12 -20.44 12.27
C PHE A 218 -3.46 -20.19 12.96
N VAL A 219 -4.01 -19.00 12.73
CA VAL A 219 -5.30 -18.56 13.24
C VAL A 219 -6.18 -18.10 12.08
N ALA A 220 -7.48 -18.40 12.15
CA ALA A 220 -8.42 -17.92 11.15
C ALA A 220 -8.74 -16.43 11.38
N TRP A 221 -8.73 -15.62 10.32
CA TRP A 221 -9.25 -14.25 10.32
C TRP A 221 -10.77 -14.27 10.41
N LEU A 222 -11.25 -14.49 11.63
CA LEU A 222 -12.65 -14.57 11.98
C LEU A 222 -12.90 -13.72 13.22
N SER A 223 -14.07 -13.10 13.27
CA SER A 223 -14.59 -12.49 14.49
C SER A 223 -15.86 -13.20 14.93
N ASP A 224 -16.08 -13.25 16.23
CA ASP A 224 -17.34 -13.68 16.84
C ASP A 224 -17.80 -12.64 17.89
N GLU A 225 -18.84 -12.96 18.67
CA GLU A 225 -19.37 -12.04 19.67
C GLU A 225 -18.36 -11.67 20.78
N ASN A 226 -17.33 -12.50 21.02
CA ASN A 226 -16.37 -12.36 22.12
C ASN A 226 -14.93 -12.08 21.67
N HIS A 227 -14.61 -12.37 20.40
CA HIS A 227 -13.27 -12.31 19.86
C HIS A 227 -13.27 -11.52 18.56
N ASP A 228 -12.41 -10.51 18.48
CA ASP A 228 -12.17 -9.80 17.23
C ASP A 228 -10.97 -10.42 16.50
N ALA A 229 -11.04 -10.47 15.18
CA ALA A 229 -9.96 -11.01 14.34
C ALA A 229 -8.64 -10.27 14.57
N TYR A 230 -8.70 -8.95 14.82
CA TYR A 230 -7.54 -8.15 15.21
C TYR A 230 -6.80 -8.77 16.41
N CYS A 231 -7.51 -9.12 17.48
CA CYS A 231 -6.88 -9.71 18.66
C CYS A 231 -6.32 -11.11 18.39
N ARG A 232 -7.03 -11.86 17.55
CA ARG A 232 -6.69 -13.25 17.20
C ARG A 232 -5.38 -13.35 16.46
N VAL A 233 -5.06 -12.43 15.55
CA VAL A 233 -3.77 -12.42 14.83
C VAL A 233 -2.57 -12.07 15.73
N HIS A 234 -2.79 -11.59 16.95
CA HIS A 234 -1.74 -11.49 17.99
C HIS A 234 -1.63 -12.75 18.86
N GLY A 235 -2.40 -13.81 18.56
CA GLY A 235 -2.53 -14.98 19.44
C GLY A 235 -3.32 -14.69 20.73
N LEU A 236 -4.17 -13.65 20.73
CA LEU A 236 -4.97 -13.24 21.89
C LEU A 236 -6.47 -13.45 21.64
N GLY A 237 -7.24 -13.38 22.71
CA GLY A 237 -8.71 -13.31 22.64
C GLY A 237 -9.24 -11.92 23.01
N GLY A 238 -10.57 -11.81 23.12
CA GLY A 238 -11.24 -10.58 23.52
C GLY A 238 -11.45 -9.59 22.38
N LYS A 239 -11.82 -8.37 22.77
CA LYS A 239 -12.20 -7.28 21.86
C LYS A 239 -11.08 -6.26 21.65
N LYS A 240 -11.01 -5.69 20.45
CA LYS A 240 -10.04 -4.63 20.09
C LYS A 240 -10.25 -3.40 20.99
N ASN A 241 -11.49 -2.98 21.17
CA ASN A 241 -11.84 -1.86 22.06
C ASN A 241 -11.58 -2.15 23.56
N GLU A 242 -11.30 -3.40 23.93
CA GLU A 242 -10.87 -3.84 25.26
C GLU A 242 -9.36 -4.20 25.29
N ASN A 243 -8.59 -3.66 24.35
CA ASN A 243 -7.14 -3.88 24.21
C ASN A 243 -6.75 -5.36 24.13
N CYS A 244 -7.60 -6.22 23.56
CA CYS A 244 -7.38 -7.67 23.49
C CYS A 244 -7.07 -8.31 24.87
N GLY A 245 -7.70 -7.78 25.93
CA GLY A 245 -7.49 -8.22 27.31
C GLY A 245 -6.13 -7.81 27.90
N ARG A 246 -5.43 -6.85 27.28
CA ARG A 246 -4.14 -6.30 27.75
C ARG A 246 -4.33 -4.90 28.34
N GLY A 247 -3.26 -4.38 28.96
CA GLY A 247 -3.23 -3.00 29.44
C GLY A 247 -3.12 -1.95 28.33
N ILE A 248 -2.59 -2.35 27.16
CA ILE A 248 -2.38 -1.52 25.97
C ILE A 248 -2.70 -2.40 24.76
N LEU A 249 -3.41 -1.84 23.77
CA LEU A 249 -3.69 -2.53 22.51
C LEU A 249 -2.37 -2.96 21.84
N PRO A 250 -2.15 -4.25 21.53
CA PRO A 250 -0.97 -4.67 20.80
C PRO A 250 -1.01 -4.12 19.37
N ALA A 251 0.05 -3.45 18.94
CA ALA A 251 0.09 -2.76 17.63
C ALA A 251 0.73 -3.62 16.51
N PHE A 252 1.52 -4.63 16.86
CA PHE A 252 2.34 -5.37 15.89
C PHE A 252 1.92 -6.83 15.77
N ALA A 253 1.44 -7.19 14.59
CA ALA A 253 1.29 -8.55 14.08
C ALA A 253 1.56 -8.52 12.57
N GLY A 254 2.13 -9.60 12.05
CA GLY A 254 2.72 -9.63 10.71
C GLY A 254 4.18 -9.17 10.72
N PRO A 255 4.72 -8.64 9.60
CA PRO A 255 4.10 -8.58 8.27
C PRO A 255 3.75 -9.97 7.71
N TRP A 256 2.86 -10.02 6.73
CA TRP A 256 2.47 -11.28 6.10
C TRP A 256 2.82 -11.34 4.62
N VAL A 257 3.31 -12.51 4.22
CA VAL A 257 3.65 -12.87 2.86
C VAL A 257 2.75 -14.01 2.42
N ARG A 258 2.22 -13.92 1.20
CA ARG A 258 1.47 -15.01 0.60
C ARG A 258 2.36 -16.22 0.37
N THR A 259 1.75 -17.38 0.12
CA THR A 259 2.48 -18.63 -0.15
C THR A 259 3.28 -18.63 -1.46
N ASP A 260 3.05 -17.67 -2.36
CA ASP A 260 3.90 -17.44 -3.55
C ASP A 260 5.05 -16.44 -3.32
N GLY A 261 5.24 -15.99 -2.07
CA GLY A 261 6.34 -15.10 -1.68
C GLY A 261 6.06 -13.62 -1.91
N PHE A 262 4.87 -13.23 -2.39
CA PHE A 262 4.53 -11.81 -2.54
C PHE A 262 3.92 -11.25 -1.24
N PRO A 263 4.30 -10.03 -0.80
CA PRO A 263 3.72 -9.39 0.38
C PRO A 263 2.20 -9.23 0.29
N PHE A 264 1.50 -9.64 1.35
CA PHE A 264 0.10 -9.28 1.56
C PHE A 264 0.01 -7.90 2.18
N SER A 265 0.68 -7.67 3.31
CA SER A 265 0.63 -6.39 4.03
C SER A 265 1.82 -6.22 4.99
N PRO A 266 2.13 -4.96 5.39
CA PRO A 266 3.28 -4.66 6.26
C PRO A 266 3.00 -4.90 7.76
N GLY A 267 1.74 -5.06 8.14
CA GLY A 267 1.34 -5.26 9.53
C GLY A 267 -0.15 -5.04 9.74
N ILE A 268 -0.67 -5.49 10.88
CA ILE A 268 -2.11 -5.43 11.15
C ILE A 268 -2.63 -4.00 11.27
N ASP A 269 -1.87 -3.10 11.89
CA ASP A 269 -2.30 -1.72 12.09
C ASP A 269 -2.38 -0.95 10.77
N GLU A 270 -1.48 -1.21 9.83
CA GLU A 270 -1.56 -0.65 8.49
C GLU A 270 -2.74 -1.22 7.71
N VAL A 271 -3.03 -2.51 7.86
CA VAL A 271 -4.20 -3.13 7.21
C VAL A 271 -5.50 -2.51 7.71
N VAL A 272 -5.71 -2.43 9.02
CA VAL A 272 -7.03 -2.07 9.58
C VAL A 272 -7.25 -0.58 9.77
N ASN A 273 -6.18 0.22 9.85
CA ASN A 273 -6.29 1.69 10.02
C ASN A 273 -5.99 2.45 8.73
N GLN A 274 -5.19 1.88 7.82
CA GLN A 274 -4.77 2.53 6.58
C GLN A 274 -5.20 1.76 5.33
N GLY A 275 -5.83 0.58 5.44
CA GLY A 275 -6.27 -0.21 4.27
C GLY A 275 -5.12 -0.78 3.43
N VAL A 276 -3.91 -0.85 3.98
CA VAL A 276 -2.71 -1.24 3.21
C VAL A 276 -2.72 -2.74 2.96
N VAL A 277 -3.16 -3.10 1.76
CA VAL A 277 -3.08 -4.46 1.21
C VAL A 277 -2.29 -4.38 -0.10
N TYR A 278 -1.06 -4.89 -0.08
CA TYR A 278 -0.19 -4.89 -1.23
C TYR A 278 -0.75 -5.78 -2.33
N SER A 279 -1.08 -7.03 -2.00
CA SER A 279 -1.64 -7.98 -2.96
C SER A 279 -2.84 -8.73 -2.39
N PRO A 280 -3.78 -9.17 -3.25
CA PRO A 280 -4.91 -9.98 -2.80
C PRO A 280 -4.46 -11.32 -2.19
N VAL A 281 -5.23 -11.86 -1.24
CA VAL A 281 -4.84 -13.09 -0.53
C VAL A 281 -4.78 -14.34 -1.41
N SER A 282 -5.52 -14.38 -2.53
CA SER A 282 -5.66 -15.34 -3.68
C SER A 282 -4.99 -16.73 -3.71
N PHE A 283 -3.96 -17.02 -2.94
CA PHE A 283 -3.15 -18.23 -2.95
C PHE A 283 -3.44 -19.10 -1.73
N ASN A 284 -3.54 -20.40 -1.96
CA ASN A 284 -3.79 -21.35 -0.90
C ASN A 284 -2.51 -21.83 -0.20
N GLU A 285 -2.64 -22.69 0.81
CA GLU A 285 -1.52 -23.23 1.57
C GLU A 285 -0.45 -23.92 0.70
N PHE A 286 -0.80 -24.38 -0.51
CA PHE A 286 0.12 -25.04 -1.45
C PHE A 286 0.75 -24.08 -2.47
N GLY A 287 0.47 -22.77 -2.38
CA GLY A 287 0.92 -21.78 -3.37
C GLY A 287 0.14 -21.82 -4.68
N GLU A 288 -1.04 -22.46 -4.71
CA GLU A 288 -1.89 -22.48 -5.89
C GLU A 288 -2.80 -21.25 -5.90
N ASN A 289 -2.79 -20.51 -7.01
CA ASN A 289 -3.72 -19.41 -7.20
C ASN A 289 -5.15 -19.95 -7.37
N ARG A 290 -6.06 -19.53 -6.49
CA ARG A 290 -7.47 -19.93 -6.46
C ARG A 290 -8.42 -18.85 -6.98
N SER A 291 -7.90 -17.88 -7.74
CA SER A 291 -8.62 -16.69 -8.22
C SER A 291 -9.79 -16.91 -9.20
N PHE A 292 -10.19 -18.14 -9.50
CA PHE A 292 -11.31 -18.39 -10.42
C PHE A 292 -12.66 -18.31 -9.69
N GLY A 293 -13.60 -17.50 -10.21
CA GLY A 293 -15.00 -17.49 -9.78
C GLY A 293 -15.35 -16.61 -8.58
N ALA A 294 -14.61 -15.51 -8.35
CA ALA A 294 -14.76 -14.59 -7.21
C ALA A 294 -15.04 -15.29 -5.85
N PRO A 295 -14.20 -16.24 -5.41
CA PRO A 295 -14.50 -17.00 -4.20
C PRO A 295 -14.49 -16.08 -2.99
N THR A 296 -15.55 -16.16 -2.20
CA THR A 296 -15.65 -15.42 -0.95
C THR A 296 -14.80 -16.09 0.14
N ILE A 297 -14.47 -15.32 1.17
CA ILE A 297 -13.85 -15.80 2.39
C ILE A 297 -14.73 -15.41 3.58
N TRP A 298 -15.04 -16.36 4.46
CA TRP A 298 -15.72 -16.07 5.72
C TRP A 298 -14.82 -15.22 6.62
N THR A 299 -15.38 -14.14 7.18
CA THR A 299 -14.63 -13.25 8.08
C THR A 299 -15.42 -12.87 9.33
N GLY A 300 -16.71 -12.57 9.22
CA GLY A 300 -17.46 -11.94 10.32
C GLY A 300 -16.85 -10.63 10.82
N THR A 301 -15.95 -10.02 10.05
CA THR A 301 -15.01 -8.99 10.52
C THR A 301 -15.13 -7.73 9.67
N SER A 302 -15.15 -6.58 10.32
CA SER A 302 -15.15 -5.26 9.66
C SER A 302 -13.78 -4.87 9.11
N ALA A 303 -13.71 -3.82 8.31
CA ALA A 303 -12.45 -3.22 7.86
C ALA A 303 -11.52 -2.83 9.03
N SER A 304 -12.08 -2.49 10.21
CA SER A 304 -11.31 -2.15 11.42
C SER A 304 -10.72 -3.37 12.16
N GLY A 305 -11.00 -4.60 11.69
CA GLY A 305 -10.57 -5.84 12.33
C GLY A 305 -11.43 -6.27 13.52
N GLU A 306 -12.55 -5.59 13.75
CA GLU A 306 -13.53 -5.89 14.81
C GLU A 306 -14.66 -6.77 14.26
N VAL A 307 -15.46 -7.36 15.15
CA VAL A 307 -16.69 -8.04 14.71
C VAL A 307 -17.58 -7.10 13.90
N SER A 308 -18.00 -7.55 12.71
CA SER A 308 -18.86 -6.77 11.83
C SER A 308 -20.26 -6.69 12.44
N VAL A 309 -20.78 -5.47 12.59
CA VAL A 309 -22.08 -5.19 13.18
C VAL A 309 -23.09 -4.82 12.10
N HIS A 310 -24.28 -5.41 12.16
CA HIS A 310 -25.42 -5.04 11.31
C HIS A 310 -26.67 -4.87 12.17
N PRO A 311 -27.54 -3.87 11.90
CA PRO A 311 -28.70 -3.59 12.76
C PRO A 311 -29.68 -4.76 12.91
N GLU A 312 -29.72 -5.63 11.90
CA GLU A 312 -30.72 -6.72 11.81
C GLU A 312 -30.13 -8.11 12.11
N ASP A 313 -28.82 -8.30 11.98
CA ASP A 313 -28.18 -9.62 12.03
C ASP A 313 -26.82 -9.57 12.72
N SER A 314 -26.49 -10.63 13.46
CA SER A 314 -25.09 -10.94 13.77
C SER A 314 -24.45 -11.58 12.54
N LEU A 315 -23.41 -10.93 12.00
CA LEU A 315 -22.76 -11.35 10.74
C LEU A 315 -21.66 -12.40 10.96
N ASN A 316 -21.85 -13.34 11.88
CA ASN A 316 -20.85 -14.34 12.24
C ASN A 316 -21.42 -15.76 12.25
N CYS A 317 -22.52 -16.01 11.54
CA CYS A 317 -23.15 -17.33 11.46
C CYS A 317 -23.44 -17.99 12.82
N ALA A 318 -23.99 -17.19 13.76
CA ALA A 318 -24.23 -17.58 15.14
C ALA A 318 -22.96 -18.11 15.82
N ASN A 319 -21.92 -17.29 15.80
CA ASN A 319 -20.57 -17.61 16.27
C ASN A 319 -19.99 -18.86 15.61
N TRP A 320 -20.20 -18.97 14.29
CA TRP A 320 -19.66 -20.01 13.42
C TRP A 320 -20.15 -21.43 13.72
N MET A 321 -21.42 -21.54 14.15
CA MET A 321 -22.08 -22.79 14.55
C MET A 321 -23.39 -23.03 13.80
N SER A 322 -23.61 -22.36 12.67
CA SER A 322 -24.84 -22.47 11.91
C SER A 322 -24.58 -22.45 10.41
N ALA A 323 -25.21 -23.38 9.69
CA ALA A 323 -25.31 -23.38 8.23
C ALA A 323 -26.72 -22.98 7.74
N ASP A 324 -27.51 -22.34 8.58
CA ASP A 324 -28.88 -21.89 8.26
C ASP A 324 -28.86 -20.73 7.23
N PRO A 325 -29.57 -20.84 6.09
CA PRO A 325 -29.63 -19.79 5.07
C PRO A 325 -30.29 -18.49 5.53
N ALA A 326 -31.11 -18.54 6.58
CA ALA A 326 -31.71 -17.36 7.18
C ALA A 326 -30.70 -16.54 8.01
N ARG A 327 -29.64 -17.18 8.50
CA ARG A 327 -28.54 -16.47 9.20
C ARG A 327 -27.52 -15.98 8.19
N LYS A 328 -26.84 -14.89 8.55
CA LYS A 328 -25.84 -14.25 7.70
C LYS A 328 -24.45 -14.30 8.31
N GLY A 329 -23.46 -14.44 7.43
CA GLY A 329 -22.05 -14.22 7.74
C GLY A 329 -21.51 -13.07 6.91
N ARG A 330 -20.61 -12.27 7.49
CA ARG A 330 -19.81 -11.33 6.71
C ARG A 330 -18.74 -12.13 5.98
N SER A 331 -18.58 -11.85 4.70
CA SER A 331 -17.52 -12.39 3.88
C SER A 331 -16.82 -11.28 3.10
N GLY A 332 -15.55 -11.50 2.79
CA GLY A 332 -14.78 -10.68 1.87
C GLY A 332 -14.48 -11.42 0.57
N ILE A 333 -13.71 -10.79 -0.32
CA ILE A 333 -13.34 -11.37 -1.61
C ILE A 333 -11.83 -11.62 -1.69
N MET A 334 -11.44 -12.85 -2.03
CA MET A 334 -10.02 -13.24 -1.99
C MET A 334 -9.12 -12.55 -3.01
N ASN A 335 -9.69 -12.03 -4.11
CA ASN A 335 -8.97 -11.34 -5.19
C ASN A 335 -9.02 -9.81 -5.02
N SER A 336 -9.39 -9.32 -3.84
CA SER A 336 -9.50 -7.89 -3.57
C SER A 336 -8.33 -7.35 -2.75
N GLY A 337 -7.97 -6.10 -2.97
CA GLY A 337 -7.19 -5.28 -2.05
C GLY A 337 -8.07 -4.38 -1.15
N ALA A 338 -7.41 -3.51 -0.38
CA ALA A 338 -8.02 -2.52 0.52
C ALA A 338 -8.89 -3.11 1.67
N TYR A 339 -10.19 -2.82 1.73
CA TYR A 339 -11.08 -3.27 2.82
C TYR A 339 -12.00 -4.43 2.40
N THR A 340 -12.26 -4.59 1.11
CA THR A 340 -13.20 -5.57 0.54
C THR A 340 -12.70 -7.01 0.59
N TRP A 341 -11.42 -7.24 0.88
CA TRP A 341 -10.91 -8.58 1.20
C TRP A 341 -11.48 -9.11 2.52
N THR A 342 -11.83 -8.24 3.47
CA THR A 342 -12.43 -8.66 4.75
C THR A 342 -13.94 -8.42 4.80
N GLU A 343 -14.40 -7.32 4.21
CA GLU A 343 -15.75 -6.82 4.46
C GLU A 343 -16.48 -6.45 3.16
N ARG A 344 -17.17 -7.42 2.54
CA ARG A 344 -17.92 -7.17 1.28
C ARG A 344 -19.37 -7.61 1.30
N PHE A 345 -19.64 -8.89 1.51
CA PHE A 345 -20.97 -9.47 1.34
C PHE A 345 -21.59 -9.87 2.68
N ARG A 346 -22.89 -10.13 2.62
CA ARG A 346 -23.70 -10.69 3.71
C ARG A 346 -24.29 -12.00 3.18
N ASP A 347 -23.49 -13.04 3.20
CA ASP A 347 -23.85 -14.33 2.61
C ASP A 347 -24.70 -15.13 3.59
N GLY A 348 -25.58 -15.97 3.05
CA GLY A 348 -26.26 -16.97 3.86
C GLY A 348 -25.26 -18.00 4.39
N CYS A 349 -25.43 -18.45 5.63
CA CYS A 349 -24.45 -19.34 6.25
C CYS A 349 -24.38 -20.75 5.66
N GLU A 350 -25.32 -21.13 4.80
CA GLU A 350 -25.26 -22.32 3.96
C GLU A 350 -24.22 -22.21 2.83
N THR A 351 -23.79 -20.99 2.50
CA THR A 351 -22.85 -20.72 1.41
C THR A 351 -21.51 -21.38 1.67
N GLU A 352 -21.00 -22.08 0.67
CA GLU A 352 -19.66 -22.65 0.68
C GLU A 352 -18.64 -21.52 0.45
N SER A 353 -17.85 -21.21 1.49
CA SER A 353 -16.83 -20.16 1.45
C SER A 353 -15.51 -20.69 2.02
N ARG A 354 -14.42 -19.95 1.82
CA ARG A 354 -13.07 -20.32 2.31
C ARG A 354 -12.76 -19.63 3.64
N LEU A 355 -11.73 -20.11 4.34
CA LEU A 355 -11.15 -19.36 5.45
C LEU A 355 -9.86 -18.67 5.01
N LEU A 356 -9.57 -17.54 5.63
CA LEU A 356 -8.30 -16.85 5.53
C LEU A 356 -7.49 -17.13 6.80
N CYS A 357 -6.28 -17.64 6.63
CA CYS A 357 -5.42 -18.13 7.70
C CYS A 357 -4.17 -17.26 7.79
N PHE A 358 -3.91 -16.72 8.98
CA PHE A 358 -2.74 -15.91 9.29
C PHE A 358 -1.83 -16.67 10.24
N GLU A 359 -0.54 -16.68 9.94
CA GLU A 359 0.48 -17.11 10.88
C GLU A 359 0.67 -16.06 11.99
N PHE A 360 0.80 -16.49 13.24
CA PHE A 360 1.02 -15.64 14.41
C PHE A 360 2.13 -16.21 15.30
N PRO A 361 2.86 -15.37 16.07
CA PRO A 361 2.63 -13.95 16.35
C PRO A 361 3.04 -12.95 15.25
N GLY A 362 3.50 -13.41 14.09
CA GLY A 362 4.01 -12.59 12.99
C GLY A 362 5.41 -13.04 12.60
N GLY A 363 5.94 -12.52 11.50
CA GLY A 363 7.23 -12.94 10.95
C GLY A 363 8.19 -11.78 10.73
N THR A 364 9.33 -12.10 10.17
CA THR A 364 10.43 -11.16 9.85
C THR A 364 10.09 -10.33 8.59
N PRO A 365 10.89 -9.32 8.17
CA PRO A 365 10.44 -8.23 7.30
C PRO A 365 10.05 -8.71 5.92
N LEU A 366 9.23 -7.90 5.24
CA LEU A 366 8.79 -8.21 3.89
C LEU A 366 9.96 -8.33 2.91
N PRO A 367 9.90 -9.27 1.94
CA PRO A 367 10.82 -9.28 0.82
C PRO A 367 10.68 -7.98 0.00
N LEU A 368 11.71 -7.64 -0.78
CA LEU A 368 11.63 -6.61 -1.80
C LEU A 368 10.54 -6.95 -2.81
N PHE A 369 9.53 -6.10 -2.87
CA PHE A 369 8.39 -6.24 -3.77
C PHE A 369 8.15 -5.02 -4.64
N LYS A 370 8.76 -3.89 -4.28
CA LYS A 370 8.62 -2.65 -5.04
C LYS A 370 9.38 -2.76 -6.35
N LYS A 371 8.72 -2.36 -7.43
CA LYS A 371 9.27 -2.39 -8.78
C LYS A 371 9.20 -1.01 -9.40
N GLU A 372 10.26 -0.63 -10.13
CA GLU A 372 10.22 0.52 -11.02
C GLU A 372 9.37 0.18 -12.25
N GLY A 373 8.48 1.08 -12.64
CA GLY A 373 7.57 0.87 -13.75
C GLY A 373 6.71 2.09 -14.03
N LYS A 374 5.84 1.96 -15.03
CA LYS A 374 4.87 3.00 -15.36
C LYS A 374 3.80 3.06 -14.29
N VAL A 375 3.52 4.23 -13.76
CA VAL A 375 2.59 4.33 -12.65
C VAL A 375 1.15 4.24 -13.15
N VAL A 376 0.34 3.42 -12.50
CA VAL A 376 -1.12 3.36 -12.66
C VAL A 376 -1.80 3.64 -11.33
N PHE A 377 -2.82 4.48 -11.32
CA PHE A 377 -3.55 4.84 -10.10
C PHE A 377 -5.04 5.01 -10.37
N VAL A 378 -5.85 4.99 -9.31
CA VAL A 378 -7.26 5.40 -9.34
C VAL A 378 -7.36 6.83 -8.81
N THR A 379 -8.08 7.72 -9.48
CA THR A 379 -8.13 9.14 -9.07
C THR A 379 -8.65 9.32 -7.64
N SER A 380 -8.05 10.22 -6.85
CA SER A 380 -8.55 10.54 -5.50
C SER A 380 -9.91 11.25 -5.51
N VAL A 381 -10.30 11.80 -6.66
CA VAL A 381 -11.57 12.49 -6.91
C VAL A 381 -12.50 11.64 -7.76
N SER A 382 -13.80 11.93 -7.65
CA SER A 382 -14.87 11.28 -8.41
C SER A 382 -15.80 12.30 -9.05
N GLY A 383 -16.49 11.91 -10.11
CA GLY A 383 -17.47 12.74 -10.81
C GLY A 383 -18.33 11.94 -11.79
N SER A 384 -19.30 12.62 -12.40
CA SER A 384 -20.28 12.00 -13.30
C SER A 384 -19.64 11.54 -14.61
N GLY A 385 -20.41 10.82 -15.42
CA GLY A 385 -20.03 10.40 -16.77
C GLY A 385 -19.88 11.55 -17.78
N ASP A 386 -20.28 12.78 -17.44
CA ASP A 386 -19.92 13.98 -18.20
C ASP A 386 -18.57 14.49 -17.73
N LEU A 387 -17.51 13.95 -18.32
CA LEU A 387 -16.15 14.20 -17.87
C LEU A 387 -15.74 15.66 -18.07
N ALA A 388 -16.36 16.39 -18.99
CA ALA A 388 -16.11 17.83 -19.17
C ALA A 388 -16.49 18.67 -17.94
N GLY A 389 -17.43 18.16 -17.12
CA GLY A 389 -17.89 18.81 -15.90
C GLY A 389 -16.89 18.69 -14.73
N TRP A 390 -15.86 17.85 -14.84
CA TRP A 390 -14.85 17.71 -13.80
C TRP A 390 -13.91 18.92 -13.83
N PRO A 391 -13.56 19.53 -12.68
CA PRO A 391 -12.65 20.67 -12.64
C PRO A 391 -11.31 20.42 -13.34
N GLU A 392 -10.80 19.21 -13.23
CA GLU A 392 -9.53 18.77 -13.82
C GLU A 392 -9.60 18.52 -15.33
N ALA A 393 -10.78 18.55 -15.96
CA ALA A 393 -10.91 18.33 -17.39
C ALA A 393 -10.31 19.46 -18.23
N GLY A 394 -10.08 20.65 -17.65
CA GLY A 394 -9.40 21.75 -18.34
C GLY A 394 -10.07 22.22 -19.64
N GLY A 395 -11.38 22.05 -19.77
CA GLY A 395 -12.16 22.42 -20.96
C GLY A 395 -12.16 21.39 -22.09
N PHE A 396 -11.53 20.23 -21.90
CA PHE A 396 -11.68 19.10 -22.81
C PHE A 396 -13.03 18.40 -22.60
N THR A 397 -13.46 17.59 -23.57
CA THR A 397 -14.70 16.83 -23.52
C THR A 397 -14.46 15.35 -23.86
N GLY A 398 -15.42 14.50 -23.48
CA GLY A 398 -15.39 13.07 -23.74
C GLY A 398 -14.14 12.39 -23.21
N ILE A 399 -13.63 11.43 -23.97
CA ILE A 399 -12.39 10.71 -23.66
C ILE A 399 -11.18 11.63 -23.40
N ALA A 400 -11.06 12.73 -24.16
CA ALA A 400 -9.93 13.66 -23.99
C ALA A 400 -9.99 14.41 -22.65
N ALA A 401 -11.20 14.61 -22.11
CA ALA A 401 -11.38 15.11 -20.75
C ALA A 401 -10.86 14.10 -19.72
N GLY A 402 -11.15 12.81 -19.89
CA GLY A 402 -10.59 11.73 -19.07
C GLY A 402 -9.06 11.79 -19.01
N ASP A 403 -8.40 11.91 -20.15
CA ASP A 403 -6.94 12.02 -20.19
C ASP A 403 -6.43 13.29 -19.50
N ALA A 404 -7.11 14.43 -19.68
CA ALA A 404 -6.76 15.68 -19.02
C ALA A 404 -6.89 15.58 -17.50
N ILE A 405 -7.96 14.96 -17.00
CA ILE A 405 -8.16 14.67 -15.59
C ILE A 405 -6.98 13.85 -15.07
N CYS A 406 -6.63 12.73 -15.74
CA CYS A 406 -5.52 11.89 -15.33
C CYS A 406 -4.18 12.62 -15.28
N ARG A 407 -3.84 13.41 -16.30
CA ARG A 407 -2.61 14.21 -16.30
C ARG A 407 -2.56 15.23 -15.17
N ASN A 408 -3.69 15.91 -14.92
CA ASN A 408 -3.78 16.93 -13.88
C ASN A 408 -3.74 16.32 -12.47
N ARG A 409 -4.36 15.16 -12.24
CA ARG A 409 -4.24 14.42 -10.97
C ARG A 409 -2.81 13.91 -10.76
N ALA A 410 -2.19 13.31 -11.77
CA ALA A 410 -0.79 12.87 -11.68
C ALA A 410 0.15 14.04 -11.34
N ALA A 411 -0.05 15.20 -11.97
CA ALA A 411 0.73 16.41 -11.66
C ALA A 411 0.48 16.92 -10.23
N ALA A 412 -0.76 16.89 -9.75
CA ALA A 412 -1.12 17.29 -8.39
C ALA A 412 -0.52 16.37 -7.33
N GLY A 413 -0.47 15.06 -7.61
CA GLY A 413 0.17 14.05 -6.74
C GLY A 413 1.69 14.02 -6.83
N GLY A 414 2.30 14.82 -7.72
CA GLY A 414 3.76 14.85 -7.91
C GLY A 414 4.31 13.58 -8.59
N LEU A 415 3.48 12.84 -9.33
CA LEU A 415 3.90 11.65 -10.05
C LEU A 415 4.79 12.02 -11.25
N PRO A 416 5.81 11.18 -11.57
CA PRO A 416 6.66 11.39 -12.73
C PRO A 416 5.84 11.32 -14.03
N ASN A 417 6.37 11.90 -15.11
CA ASN A 417 5.76 11.84 -16.44
C ASN A 417 4.27 12.24 -16.50
N SER A 418 3.83 13.15 -15.62
CA SER A 418 2.41 13.54 -15.46
C SER A 418 1.69 13.91 -16.76
N GLN A 419 2.42 14.32 -17.81
CA GLN A 419 1.83 14.65 -19.10
C GLN A 419 1.56 13.46 -20.04
N SER A 420 2.00 12.24 -19.71
CA SER A 420 1.78 11.05 -20.55
C SER A 420 0.58 10.19 -20.13
N TYR A 421 -0.10 10.55 -19.05
CA TYR A 421 -1.21 9.74 -18.54
C TYR A 421 -2.44 9.74 -19.46
N LYS A 422 -3.06 8.56 -19.54
CA LYS A 422 -4.33 8.31 -20.23
C LYS A 422 -5.34 7.68 -19.27
N ALA A 423 -6.60 8.04 -19.44
CA ALA A 423 -7.70 7.35 -18.78
C ALA A 423 -8.01 6.03 -19.49
N TRP A 424 -8.22 4.96 -18.71
CA TRP A 424 -8.73 3.68 -19.20
C TRP A 424 -10.23 3.79 -19.47
N LEU A 425 -10.57 4.30 -20.65
CA LEU A 425 -11.94 4.53 -21.09
C LEU A 425 -12.11 4.05 -22.52
N SER A 426 -13.14 3.24 -22.75
CA SER A 426 -13.63 2.95 -24.09
C SER A 426 -14.74 3.93 -24.48
N GLY A 427 -14.83 4.26 -25.76
CA GLY A 427 -15.93 5.02 -26.34
C GLY A 427 -16.61 4.21 -27.43
N SER A 428 -17.43 4.87 -28.26
CA SER A 428 -18.16 4.28 -29.37
C SER A 428 -17.27 3.74 -30.50
N THR A 429 -16.04 4.26 -30.60
CA THR A 429 -15.09 3.94 -31.69
C THR A 429 -13.66 3.70 -31.20
N THR A 430 -13.45 3.59 -29.90
CA THR A 430 -12.11 3.46 -29.31
C THR A 430 -12.17 2.50 -28.14
N ASP A 431 -11.38 1.43 -28.23
CA ASP A 431 -11.20 0.48 -27.13
C ASP A 431 -10.15 1.00 -26.16
N ALA A 432 -10.35 0.79 -24.86
CA ALA A 432 -9.43 1.28 -23.83
C ALA A 432 -8.02 0.73 -24.02
N ILE A 433 -7.91 -0.56 -24.33
CA ILE A 433 -6.63 -1.25 -24.56
C ILE A 433 -5.84 -0.65 -25.72
N ASP A 434 -6.50 -0.22 -26.79
CA ASP A 434 -5.84 0.32 -27.98
C ASP A 434 -5.25 1.72 -27.75
N ARG A 435 -5.65 2.39 -26.67
CA ARG A 435 -5.18 3.74 -26.33
C ARG A 435 -3.78 3.76 -25.73
N LEU A 436 -3.37 2.68 -25.09
CA LEU A 436 -2.03 2.53 -24.50
C LEU A 436 -1.06 2.09 -25.60
N VAL A 437 0.04 2.82 -25.79
CA VAL A 437 1.13 2.44 -26.70
C VAL A 437 2.22 1.65 -25.97
N SER A 438 2.40 1.90 -24.68
CA SER A 438 3.34 1.19 -23.82
C SER A 438 2.97 -0.28 -23.61
N ASP A 439 4.00 -1.11 -23.37
CA ASP A 439 3.86 -2.51 -22.97
C ASP A 439 4.15 -2.74 -21.46
N GLY A 440 4.06 -1.70 -20.64
CA GLY A 440 4.30 -1.80 -19.19
C GLY A 440 5.79 -1.93 -18.82
N PRO A 441 6.11 -2.49 -17.64
CA PRO A 441 5.20 -2.94 -16.59
C PRO A 441 4.45 -1.77 -15.93
N TRP A 442 3.24 -2.00 -15.43
CA TRP A 442 2.48 -1.02 -14.65
C TRP A 442 2.53 -1.33 -13.16
N VAL A 443 2.87 -0.32 -12.37
CA VAL A 443 2.98 -0.39 -10.91
C VAL A 443 2.07 0.66 -10.28
N ARG A 444 1.55 0.39 -9.10
CA ARG A 444 0.88 1.41 -8.29
C ARG A 444 1.88 2.45 -7.76
N PRO A 445 1.42 3.61 -7.26
CA PRO A 445 2.30 4.61 -6.64
C PRO A 445 3.13 4.08 -5.45
N ASP A 446 2.67 3.02 -4.78
CA ASP A 446 3.40 2.35 -3.69
C ASP A 446 4.53 1.41 -4.19
N GLY A 447 4.67 1.23 -5.50
CA GLY A 447 5.63 0.35 -6.18
C GLY A 447 5.15 -1.08 -6.38
N VAL A 448 3.91 -1.42 -6.02
CA VAL A 448 3.37 -2.77 -6.22
C VAL A 448 3.03 -3.00 -7.68
N ILE A 449 3.47 -4.12 -8.25
CA ILE A 449 3.14 -4.54 -9.62
C ILE A 449 1.64 -4.78 -9.79
N VAL A 450 1.06 -4.17 -10.82
CA VAL A 450 -0.32 -4.38 -11.27
C VAL A 450 -0.33 -5.33 -12.46
N ALA A 451 0.53 -5.10 -13.43
CA ALA A 451 0.66 -5.92 -14.64
C ALA A 451 2.10 -5.89 -15.15
N GLU A 452 2.65 -7.04 -15.55
CA GLU A 452 4.02 -7.11 -16.09
C GLU A 452 4.09 -6.58 -17.51
N ASN A 453 3.00 -6.71 -18.26
CA ASN A 453 2.90 -6.23 -19.64
C ASN A 453 1.45 -5.93 -20.03
N LYS A 454 1.24 -5.44 -21.27
CA LYS A 454 -0.09 -5.02 -21.75
C LYS A 454 -1.07 -6.18 -21.89
N SER A 455 -0.58 -7.39 -22.16
CA SER A 455 -1.44 -8.57 -22.27
C SER A 455 -2.02 -9.00 -20.93
N ASP A 456 -1.29 -8.79 -19.81
CA ASP A 456 -1.78 -9.11 -18.47
C ASP A 456 -2.95 -8.22 -18.02
N LEU A 457 -3.13 -7.03 -18.63
CA LEU A 457 -4.27 -6.17 -18.34
C LEU A 457 -5.61 -6.78 -18.81
N VAL A 458 -5.56 -7.71 -19.76
CA VAL A 458 -6.74 -8.21 -20.50
C VAL A 458 -6.80 -9.73 -20.62
N ASP A 459 -5.86 -10.46 -20.02
CA ASP A 459 -5.92 -11.91 -20.01
C ASP A 459 -6.95 -12.42 -18.97
N ASN A 460 -7.18 -13.74 -18.95
CA ASN A 460 -8.15 -14.34 -18.02
C ASN A 460 -7.64 -14.42 -16.57
N ASN A 461 -6.35 -14.17 -16.33
CA ASN A 461 -5.76 -14.08 -15.00
C ASN A 461 -5.83 -12.62 -14.49
N GLY A 462 -5.97 -11.66 -15.38
CA GLY A 462 -6.04 -10.23 -15.15
C GLY A 462 -4.89 -9.66 -14.33
N ILE A 463 -5.14 -8.54 -13.67
CA ILE A 463 -4.10 -7.82 -12.91
C ILE A 463 -3.67 -8.58 -11.65
N PHE A 464 -2.37 -8.53 -11.37
CA PHE A 464 -1.72 -9.18 -10.22
C PHE A 464 -2.16 -8.58 -8.87
N SER A 465 -2.31 -7.26 -8.82
CA SER A 465 -2.83 -6.52 -7.67
C SER A 465 -3.90 -5.52 -8.11
N SER A 466 -4.81 -5.16 -7.21
CA SER A 466 -5.85 -4.16 -7.46
C SER A 466 -5.27 -2.76 -7.69
N ILE A 467 -5.96 -1.89 -8.44
CA ILE A 467 -5.57 -0.47 -8.64
C ILE A 467 -6.23 0.39 -7.55
N SER A 468 -5.92 0.06 -6.29
CA SER A 468 -6.62 0.60 -5.11
C SER A 468 -5.87 1.71 -4.37
N VAL A 469 -4.91 2.36 -5.04
CA VAL A 469 -4.09 3.44 -4.50
C VAL A 469 -4.19 4.66 -5.41
N ASP A 470 -4.40 5.83 -4.82
CA ASP A 470 -4.53 7.08 -5.54
C ASP A 470 -3.20 7.79 -5.81
N GLU A 471 -3.24 8.88 -6.57
CA GLU A 471 -2.05 9.68 -6.90
C GLU A 471 -1.34 10.29 -5.68
N ASN A 472 -1.99 10.33 -4.52
CA ASN A 472 -1.43 10.81 -3.25
C ASN A 472 -0.89 9.67 -2.39
N HIS A 473 -0.81 8.45 -2.95
CA HIS A 473 -0.39 7.23 -2.25
C HIS A 473 -1.36 6.80 -1.14
N ALA A 474 -2.62 7.23 -1.20
CA ALA A 474 -3.65 6.83 -0.24
C ALA A 474 -4.39 5.57 -0.71
N TYR A 475 -4.64 4.66 0.22
CA TYR A 475 -5.49 3.48 0.03
C TYR A 475 -6.93 3.77 0.45
N PHE A 476 -7.86 2.95 -0.01
CA PHE A 476 -9.22 2.94 0.54
C PHE A 476 -9.24 2.32 1.95
N THR A 477 -9.70 3.07 2.94
CA THR A 477 -9.67 2.65 4.36
C THR A 477 -11.01 2.16 4.89
N GLU A 478 -12.12 2.53 4.27
CA GLU A 478 -13.45 2.21 4.79
C GLU A 478 -14.48 2.06 3.66
N TYR A 479 -15.46 1.20 3.91
CA TYR A 479 -16.65 1.06 3.09
C TYR A 479 -17.65 2.20 3.39
N VAL A 480 -17.59 3.30 2.62
CA VAL A 480 -18.47 4.47 2.85
C VAL A 480 -19.77 4.35 2.04
N VAL A 481 -19.69 4.04 0.74
CA VAL A 481 -20.83 3.75 -0.15
C VAL A 481 -20.41 2.75 -1.24
N HIS A 482 -21.37 1.98 -1.79
CA HIS A 482 -21.18 0.96 -2.82
C HIS A 482 -20.37 1.37 -4.07
N THR A 483 -20.16 2.67 -4.32
CA THR A 483 -19.57 3.23 -5.55
C THR A 483 -18.29 4.03 -5.31
N ASP A 484 -17.83 4.18 -4.06
CA ASP A 484 -16.67 5.03 -3.76
C ASP A 484 -15.36 4.46 -4.27
N ASP A 485 -15.30 3.17 -4.54
CA ASP A 485 -14.16 2.48 -5.15
C ASP A 485 -14.42 2.07 -6.61
N ASP A 486 -15.53 2.48 -7.20
CA ASP A 486 -15.82 2.21 -8.60
C ASP A 486 -15.24 3.32 -9.51
N ALA A 487 -14.88 2.92 -10.72
CA ALA A 487 -14.33 3.80 -11.74
C ALA A 487 -15.02 3.60 -13.09
N TRP A 488 -15.22 4.70 -13.82
CA TRP A 488 -15.74 4.66 -15.18
C TRP A 488 -14.73 3.98 -16.11
N THR A 489 -15.21 3.05 -16.94
CA THR A 489 -14.38 2.34 -17.94
C THR A 489 -15.07 2.21 -19.29
N GLY A 490 -16.37 1.90 -19.32
CA GLY A 490 -17.13 1.56 -20.53
C GLY A 490 -16.57 0.37 -21.29
N THR A 491 -15.84 -0.49 -20.58
CA THR A 491 -14.93 -1.50 -21.15
C THR A 491 -15.26 -2.89 -20.62
N ASP A 492 -15.03 -3.94 -21.41
CA ASP A 492 -15.12 -5.34 -20.99
C ASP A 492 -13.79 -5.88 -20.41
N SER A 493 -13.77 -7.15 -20.00
CA SER A 493 -12.57 -7.77 -19.43
C SER A 493 -11.42 -7.91 -20.43
N GLN A 494 -11.66 -7.70 -21.72
CA GLN A 494 -10.67 -7.76 -22.79
C GLN A 494 -10.20 -6.37 -23.22
N GLY A 495 -10.60 -5.32 -22.49
CA GLY A 495 -10.22 -3.96 -22.79
C GLY A 495 -10.99 -3.31 -23.94
N ARG A 496 -12.10 -3.91 -24.38
CA ARG A 496 -12.91 -3.46 -25.53
C ARG A 496 -14.17 -2.73 -25.09
N GLY A 497 -14.64 -1.80 -25.93
CA GLY A 497 -15.84 -1.03 -25.69
C GLY A 497 -17.10 -1.89 -25.65
N THR A 498 -17.92 -1.69 -24.63
CA THR A 498 -19.20 -2.41 -24.45
C THR A 498 -20.40 -1.71 -25.11
N GLY A 499 -20.20 -0.48 -25.60
CA GLY A 499 -21.30 0.41 -26.02
C GLY A 499 -21.97 1.15 -24.85
N VAL A 500 -21.46 0.99 -23.62
CA VAL A 500 -22.00 1.62 -22.41
C VAL A 500 -20.99 2.66 -21.89
N HIS A 501 -21.03 3.87 -22.45
CA HIS A 501 -19.96 4.86 -22.29
C HIS A 501 -20.51 6.28 -22.09
N CYS A 502 -21.66 6.43 -21.42
CA CYS A 502 -22.25 7.75 -21.10
C CYS A 502 -22.30 8.73 -22.28
N ASN A 503 -22.76 8.24 -23.43
CA ASN A 503 -22.79 8.99 -24.70
C ASN A 503 -21.42 9.55 -25.12
N ASP A 504 -20.37 8.73 -25.01
CA ASP A 504 -18.97 9.11 -25.26
C ASP A 504 -18.42 10.07 -24.21
N TRP A 505 -18.83 9.83 -22.96
CA TRP A 505 -18.39 10.54 -21.77
C TRP A 505 -18.76 12.03 -21.79
N THR A 506 -19.92 12.33 -22.37
CA THR A 506 -20.49 13.68 -22.45
C THR A 506 -21.87 13.78 -21.79
N SER A 507 -22.29 12.75 -21.06
CA SER A 507 -23.57 12.75 -20.36
C SER A 507 -23.42 12.46 -18.89
N GLY A 508 -24.01 13.31 -18.06
CA GLY A 508 -24.18 13.13 -16.62
C GLY A 508 -25.63 12.80 -16.23
N ASN A 509 -26.46 12.33 -17.18
CA ASN A 509 -27.89 12.11 -16.96
C ASN A 509 -28.17 10.74 -16.31
N GLN A 510 -29.19 10.70 -15.44
CA GLN A 510 -29.65 9.48 -14.77
C GLN A 510 -30.22 8.41 -15.72
N GLN A 511 -30.58 8.77 -16.95
CA GLN A 511 -31.14 7.84 -17.93
C GLN A 511 -30.07 7.17 -18.81
N ASP A 512 -28.91 7.79 -18.91
CA ASP A 512 -27.78 7.24 -19.67
C ASP A 512 -27.00 6.26 -18.78
N ARG A 513 -26.25 5.36 -19.41
CA ARG A 513 -25.49 4.31 -18.73
C ARG A 513 -24.02 4.38 -19.09
N GLY A 514 -23.18 4.15 -18.09
CA GLY A 514 -21.74 3.94 -18.23
C GLY A 514 -21.35 2.58 -17.66
N GLY A 515 -20.42 1.90 -18.32
CA GLY A 515 -19.79 0.71 -17.77
C GLY A 515 -18.74 1.11 -16.74
N ALA A 516 -18.67 0.36 -15.64
CA ALA A 516 -17.73 0.60 -14.56
C ALA A 516 -17.00 -0.68 -14.14
N GLY A 517 -15.83 -0.49 -13.55
CA GLY A 517 -15.10 -1.52 -12.82
C GLY A 517 -14.75 -1.05 -11.41
N THR A 518 -14.18 -1.92 -10.59
CA THR A 518 -13.96 -1.65 -9.16
C THR A 518 -12.47 -1.65 -8.82
N ALA A 519 -11.97 -0.52 -8.33
CA ALA A 519 -10.56 -0.26 -8.03
C ALA A 519 -9.97 -1.19 -6.98
N THR A 520 -10.80 -1.70 -6.06
CA THR A 520 -10.37 -2.64 -5.02
C THR A 520 -10.28 -4.08 -5.51
N LEU A 521 -10.89 -4.44 -6.65
CA LEU A 521 -10.85 -5.80 -7.17
C LEU A 521 -9.64 -6.02 -8.08
N GLY A 522 -9.05 -7.21 -8.04
CA GLY A 522 -8.06 -7.68 -9.00
C GLY A 522 -8.67 -8.49 -10.16
N LEU A 523 -7.81 -9.21 -10.89
CA LEU A 523 -8.18 -10.05 -12.04
C LEU A 523 -8.85 -9.26 -13.17
N ILE A 524 -10.03 -9.66 -13.64
CA ILE A 524 -10.78 -8.99 -14.71
C ILE A 524 -11.81 -7.97 -14.19
N TYR A 525 -12.12 -8.00 -12.89
CA TYR A 525 -13.22 -7.20 -12.32
C TYR A 525 -12.86 -5.74 -12.08
N TRP A 526 -11.57 -5.39 -12.12
CA TRP A 526 -11.11 -4.00 -12.05
C TRP A 526 -11.60 -3.17 -13.24
N ALA A 527 -11.62 -3.74 -14.44
CA ALA A 527 -12.01 -3.03 -15.66
C ALA A 527 -13.50 -3.20 -15.98
N SER A 528 -14.06 -4.38 -15.66
CA SER A 528 -15.46 -4.70 -15.92
C SER A 528 -16.00 -5.58 -14.79
N ARG A 529 -16.77 -5.01 -13.88
CA ARG A 529 -17.43 -5.82 -12.86
C ARG A 529 -18.56 -6.63 -13.51
N LEU A 530 -18.50 -7.96 -13.42
CA LEU A 530 -19.57 -8.83 -13.92
C LEU A 530 -20.67 -8.94 -12.86
N VAL A 531 -21.93 -8.77 -13.28
CA VAL A 531 -23.10 -9.00 -12.41
C VAL A 531 -23.63 -10.41 -12.66
N GLY A 532 -23.03 -11.40 -12.00
CA GLY A 532 -23.46 -12.81 -12.07
C GLY A 532 -22.70 -13.63 -13.12
N VAL A 533 -22.55 -14.93 -12.85
CA VAL A 533 -21.78 -15.90 -13.65
C VAL A 533 -22.52 -16.41 -14.91
N ASP A 534 -23.83 -16.15 -15.01
CA ASP A 534 -24.69 -16.79 -16.01
C ASP A 534 -25.17 -15.88 -17.16
N ASP A 535 -24.82 -14.59 -17.18
CA ASP A 535 -25.14 -13.70 -18.30
C ASP A 535 -23.88 -13.00 -18.86
N PRO A 536 -23.37 -13.41 -20.04
CA PRO A 536 -22.23 -12.77 -20.68
C PRO A 536 -22.49 -11.32 -21.15
N LYS A 537 -23.67 -10.76 -20.87
CA LYS A 537 -24.05 -9.36 -21.14
C LYS A 537 -24.34 -8.54 -19.89
N SER A 538 -24.18 -9.08 -18.68
CA SER A 538 -24.44 -8.34 -17.44
C SER A 538 -23.21 -7.54 -16.99
N PHE A 539 -22.90 -6.48 -17.73
CA PHE A 539 -21.92 -5.50 -17.30
C PHE A 539 -22.46 -4.71 -16.11
N TYR A 540 -21.58 -4.33 -15.18
CA TYR A 540 -21.93 -3.40 -14.12
C TYR A 540 -22.11 -2.00 -14.72
N GLU A 541 -23.35 -1.71 -15.09
CA GLU A 541 -23.75 -0.42 -15.64
C GLU A 541 -24.34 0.47 -14.54
N LEU A 542 -23.85 1.70 -14.46
CA LEU A 542 -24.33 2.70 -13.53
C LEU A 542 -24.93 3.88 -14.27
N ASP A 543 -25.83 4.59 -13.61
CA ASP A 543 -26.35 5.84 -14.16
C ASP A 543 -25.23 6.87 -14.26
N CYS A 544 -25.20 7.60 -15.37
CA CYS A 544 -24.09 8.51 -15.62
C CYS A 544 -24.05 9.72 -14.68
N SER A 545 -25.05 9.91 -13.81
CA SER A 545 -25.05 10.99 -12.83
C SER A 545 -24.27 10.64 -11.55
N ILE A 546 -24.06 9.34 -11.29
CA ILE A 546 -23.30 8.88 -10.13
C ILE A 546 -21.83 9.34 -10.24
N PRO A 547 -21.26 9.88 -9.15
CA PRO A 547 -19.85 10.20 -9.11
C PRO A 547 -19.00 8.93 -8.96
N LEU A 548 -18.20 8.61 -9.98
CA LEU A 548 -17.18 7.53 -9.96
C LEU A 548 -15.78 8.09 -10.23
N ARG A 549 -14.76 7.28 -9.99
CA ARG A 549 -13.34 7.62 -10.23
C ARG A 549 -12.91 7.30 -11.67
N LEU A 550 -11.65 7.54 -12.00
CA LEU A 550 -10.99 7.09 -13.23
C LEU A 550 -9.75 6.26 -12.90
N PHE A 551 -9.45 5.26 -13.72
CA PHE A 551 -8.12 4.65 -13.76
C PHE A 551 -7.22 5.42 -14.72
N CYS A 552 -6.04 5.79 -14.24
CA CYS A 552 -5.09 6.61 -14.95
C CYS A 552 -3.78 5.83 -15.13
N PHE A 553 -3.45 5.53 -16.38
CA PHE A 553 -2.26 4.78 -16.76
C PHE A 553 -1.22 5.74 -17.34
N GLU A 554 0.00 5.70 -16.81
CA GLU A 554 1.15 6.28 -17.50
C GLU A 554 1.40 5.48 -18.80
N ASP A 555 1.42 6.20 -19.92
CA ASP A 555 1.70 5.65 -21.25
C ASP A 555 3.06 6.06 -21.77
#